data_AF-A0A821RWM1-F1
#
_entry.id   AF-A0A821RWM1-F1
#
_cell.length_a   1.000
_cell.length_b   1.000
_cell.length_c   1.000
_cell.angle_alpha   90.00
_cell.angle_beta   90.00
_cell.angle_gamma   90.00
#
_symmetry.space_group_name_H-M   'P 1'
#
loop_
_entity.id
_entity.type
_entity.pdbx_description
1 polymer ?
#
loop_
_entity_poly.entity_id
_entity_poly.type
_entity_poly.pdbx_seq_one_letter_code
_entity_poly.pdbx_strand_id
1 'polypeptide(L)'
;MDGIIKFYDLAPSTSSTHYFSPNTWKTRMGLLHKGVEFETIPATLLDFRRDLARRSNQPHIAAPAIELPDGTFIYDSFRIAEWLENTYPDAPSLFTGDGKLSCDARPEHIIVGKNYARMIDLGLGASKPEWAVWFDLFFPQLDKLIAGDEHRAYFISDARHGPQGYQKLLALDRQELIRRAKMNVQPLVQVLREHPNEYFQGTHPGQVDYVIFGRYAYCRMLDAKLTKEIWNDQGEELNNWIQRLSQAHDRHAQQMFDSCALID
;
A
#
# COMPACT_ATOMS: atom_id res chain seq x y z
N MET A 1 0.18 -27.68 -4.07
CA MET A 1 -0.27 -27.25 -2.73
C MET A 1 -1.75 -26.99 -2.89
N ASP A 2 -2.60 -27.83 -2.29
CA ASP A 2 -4.04 -27.66 -2.38
C ASP A 2 -4.45 -26.58 -1.37
N GLY A 3 -4.93 -25.44 -1.86
CA GLY A 3 -5.41 -24.33 -1.03
C GLY A 3 -5.04 -22.95 -1.59
N ILE A 4 -5.87 -21.97 -1.25
CA ILE A 4 -5.70 -20.56 -1.66
C ILE A 4 -4.89 -19.79 -0.61
N ILE A 5 -4.07 -18.82 -1.04
CA ILE A 5 -3.37 -17.94 -0.11
C ILE A 5 -4.38 -17.06 0.63
N LYS A 6 -4.23 -16.94 1.96
CA LYS A 6 -4.99 -15.96 2.73
C LYS A 6 -4.18 -14.70 2.88
N PHE A 7 -4.71 -13.58 2.39
CA PHE A 7 -4.11 -12.26 2.47
C PHE A 7 -4.79 -11.43 3.57
N TYR A 8 -4.07 -11.20 4.67
CA TYR A 8 -4.54 -10.40 5.79
C TYR A 8 -4.34 -8.90 5.50
N ASP A 9 -5.45 -8.23 5.22
CA ASP A 9 -5.50 -6.80 4.90
C ASP A 9 -6.04 -6.00 6.09
N LEU A 10 -5.48 -4.80 6.29
CA LEU A 10 -5.80 -3.96 7.44
C LEU A 10 -7.14 -3.26 7.22
N ALA A 11 -8.08 -3.58 8.10
CA ALA A 11 -9.43 -3.04 8.09
C ALA A 11 -9.78 -2.43 9.46
N PRO A 12 -10.76 -1.51 9.54
CA PRO A 12 -11.21 -0.94 10.81
C PRO A 12 -11.93 -1.96 11.72
N SER A 13 -12.53 -2.99 11.13
CA SER A 13 -13.15 -4.12 11.82
C SER A 13 -13.03 -5.39 10.98
N THR A 14 -13.24 -6.56 11.59
CA THR A 14 -13.21 -7.87 10.92
C THR A 14 -14.38 -8.10 9.97
N SER A 15 -15.41 -7.23 10.00
CA SER A 15 -16.55 -7.26 9.08
C SER A 15 -16.47 -6.18 8.00
N SER A 16 -15.43 -5.34 8.02
CA SER A 16 -15.28 -4.23 7.09
C SER A 16 -14.60 -4.69 5.79
N THR A 17 -15.05 -4.13 4.67
CA THR A 17 -14.40 -4.23 3.37
C THR A 17 -13.58 -2.97 3.03
N HIS A 18 -13.37 -2.09 4.01
CA HIS A 18 -12.65 -0.83 3.85
C HIS A 18 -11.16 -1.01 4.16
N TYR A 19 -10.38 -1.32 3.13
CA TYR A 19 -8.94 -1.58 3.23
C TYR A 19 -8.11 -0.36 2.86
N PHE A 20 -7.53 0.31 3.86
CA PHE A 20 -6.86 1.59 3.64
C PHE A 20 -5.32 1.48 3.63
N SER A 21 -4.71 0.44 4.23
CA SER A 21 -3.26 0.44 4.47
C SER A 21 -2.44 0.51 3.18
N PRO A 22 -1.47 1.44 3.06
CA PRO A 22 -0.67 1.54 1.85
C PRO A 22 0.22 0.31 1.65
N ASN A 23 0.63 -0.34 2.75
CA ASN A 23 1.48 -1.53 2.66
C ASN A 23 0.68 -2.75 2.19
N THR A 24 -0.60 -2.86 2.57
CA THR A 24 -1.44 -3.96 2.10
C THR A 24 -1.80 -3.79 0.63
N TRP A 25 -2.04 -2.56 0.18
CA TRP A 25 -2.17 -2.26 -1.25
C TRP A 25 -0.95 -2.71 -2.08
N LYS A 26 0.28 -2.55 -1.58
CA LYS A 26 1.49 -3.08 -2.27
C LYS A 26 1.40 -4.59 -2.49
N THR A 27 1.08 -5.35 -1.42
CA THR A 27 0.94 -6.81 -1.49
C THR A 27 -0.23 -7.23 -2.38
N ARG A 28 -1.38 -6.56 -2.28
CA ARG A 28 -2.54 -6.81 -3.13
C ARG A 28 -2.19 -6.68 -4.60
N MET A 29 -1.56 -5.56 -4.99
CA MET A 29 -1.14 -5.33 -6.37
C MET A 29 -0.08 -6.35 -6.82
N GLY A 30 0.85 -6.73 -5.94
CA GLY A 30 1.84 -7.77 -6.23
C GLY A 30 1.22 -9.15 -6.48
N LEU A 31 0.26 -9.57 -5.66
CA LEU A 31 -0.49 -10.82 -5.84
C LEU A 31 -1.24 -10.83 -7.17
N LEU A 32 -1.95 -9.73 -7.48
CA LEU A 32 -2.67 -9.56 -8.75
C LEU A 32 -1.73 -9.54 -9.96
N HIS A 33 -0.57 -8.88 -9.85
CA HIS A 33 0.45 -8.85 -10.89
C HIS A 33 0.97 -10.25 -11.23
N LYS A 34 1.19 -11.07 -10.20
CA LYS A 34 1.66 -12.45 -10.37
C LYS A 34 0.54 -13.42 -10.78
N GLY A 35 -0.71 -12.96 -10.91
CA GLY A 35 -1.86 -13.82 -11.20
C GLY A 35 -2.12 -14.86 -10.12
N VAL A 36 -1.75 -14.57 -8.88
CA VAL A 36 -1.90 -15.50 -7.75
C VAL A 36 -3.31 -15.39 -7.20
N GLU A 37 -4.01 -16.52 -7.09
CA GLU A 37 -5.30 -16.55 -6.41
C GLU A 37 -5.12 -16.37 -4.89
N PHE A 38 -5.89 -15.46 -4.30
CA PHE A 38 -5.88 -15.21 -2.86
C PHE A 38 -7.27 -14.86 -2.33
N GLU A 39 -7.51 -15.20 -1.06
CA GLU A 39 -8.65 -14.76 -0.28
C GLU A 39 -8.24 -13.55 0.56
N THR A 40 -8.97 -12.43 0.50
CA THR A 40 -8.72 -11.30 1.40
C THR A 40 -9.40 -11.53 2.74
N ILE A 41 -8.63 -11.55 3.82
CA ILE A 41 -9.12 -11.65 5.20
C ILE A 41 -9.00 -10.27 5.89
N PRO A 42 -10.11 -9.65 6.31
CA PRO A 42 -10.04 -8.42 7.10
C PRO A 42 -9.44 -8.66 8.47
N ALA A 43 -8.42 -7.88 8.82
CA ALA A 43 -7.73 -7.94 10.11
C ALA A 43 -7.57 -6.54 10.71
N THR A 44 -7.86 -6.42 12.00
CA THR A 44 -7.68 -5.18 12.77
C THR A 44 -6.26 -5.06 13.33
N LEU A 45 -5.89 -3.87 13.82
CA LEU A 45 -4.63 -3.66 14.53
C LEU A 45 -4.43 -4.61 15.72
N LEU A 46 -5.52 -5.01 16.39
CA LEU A 46 -5.44 -5.93 17.53
C LEU A 46 -5.30 -7.38 17.09
N ASP A 47 -5.87 -7.78 15.95
CA ASP A 47 -5.70 -9.14 15.42
C ASP A 47 -4.24 -9.44 15.11
N PHE A 48 -3.53 -8.48 14.49
CA PHE A 48 -2.08 -8.58 14.27
C PHE A 48 -1.29 -8.74 15.57
N ARG A 49 -1.74 -8.11 16.66
CA ARG A 49 -1.10 -8.18 17.98
C ARG A 49 -1.53 -9.37 18.83
N ARG A 50 -2.55 -10.12 18.40
CA ARG A 50 -3.16 -11.20 19.18
C ARG A 50 -3.20 -12.49 18.36
N ASP A 51 -4.29 -12.73 17.64
CA ASP A 51 -4.55 -14.00 16.98
C ASP A 51 -3.45 -14.34 15.98
N LEU A 52 -3.09 -13.39 15.11
CA LEU A 52 -2.08 -13.60 14.08
C LEU A 52 -0.69 -13.76 14.68
N ALA A 53 -0.31 -12.96 15.67
CA ALA A 53 0.96 -13.12 16.38
C ALA A 53 1.10 -14.51 17.01
N ARG A 54 0.01 -15.03 17.61
CA ARG A 54 -0.04 -16.36 18.22
C ARG A 54 0.03 -17.47 17.16
N ARG A 55 -0.78 -17.41 16.11
CA ARG A 55 -0.85 -18.45 15.06
C ARG A 55 0.42 -18.52 14.22
N SER A 56 1.02 -17.38 13.93
CA SER A 56 2.28 -17.29 13.17
C SER A 56 3.53 -17.59 14.00
N ASN A 57 3.43 -17.60 15.33
CA ASN A 57 4.57 -17.58 16.25
C ASN A 57 5.54 -16.41 15.96
N GLN A 58 5.01 -15.26 15.50
CA GLN A 58 5.76 -14.05 15.17
C GLN A 58 5.19 -12.87 15.98
N PRO A 59 5.80 -12.48 17.12
CA PRO A 59 5.23 -11.48 18.02
C PRO A 59 5.16 -10.05 17.43
N HIS A 60 5.84 -9.82 16.31
CA HIS A 60 5.90 -8.53 15.62
C HIS A 60 5.25 -8.57 14.22
N ILE A 61 4.42 -9.58 13.95
CA ILE A 61 3.66 -9.63 12.70
C ILE A 61 2.80 -8.36 12.56
N ALA A 62 2.77 -7.81 11.35
CA ALA A 62 2.07 -6.57 11.03
C ALA A 62 1.48 -6.65 9.63
N ALA A 63 0.55 -5.75 9.33
CA ALA A 63 -0.05 -5.67 8.00
C ALA A 63 0.96 -5.15 6.96
N PRO A 64 1.02 -5.75 5.76
CA PRO A 64 0.32 -6.96 5.33
C PRO A 64 0.98 -8.25 5.83
N ALA A 65 0.16 -9.29 5.95
CA ALA A 65 0.62 -10.67 6.08
C ALA A 65 -0.13 -11.59 5.10
N ILE A 66 0.51 -12.66 4.68
CA ILE A 66 -0.09 -13.78 3.97
C ILE A 66 0.11 -15.08 4.77
N GLU A 67 -0.89 -15.95 4.75
CA GLU A 67 -0.82 -17.33 5.23
C GLU A 67 -0.91 -18.27 4.03
N LEU A 68 0.11 -19.09 3.86
CA LEU A 68 0.20 -20.09 2.80
C LEU A 68 -0.67 -21.31 3.14
N PRO A 69 -1.02 -22.17 2.15
CA PRO A 69 -1.82 -23.36 2.40
C PRO A 69 -1.23 -24.35 3.43
N ASP A 70 0.09 -24.34 3.61
CA ASP A 70 0.79 -25.15 4.60
C ASP A 70 0.82 -24.54 6.02
N GLY A 71 0.16 -23.38 6.21
CA GLY A 71 0.11 -22.64 7.47
C GLY A 71 1.30 -21.69 7.70
N THR A 72 2.23 -21.59 6.75
CA THR A 72 3.36 -20.65 6.85
C THR A 72 2.90 -19.20 6.74
N PHE A 73 3.38 -18.33 7.63
CA PHE A 73 3.14 -16.90 7.59
C PHE A 73 4.32 -16.11 7.02
N ILE A 74 4.03 -15.18 6.12
CA ILE A 74 4.97 -14.19 5.59
C ILE A 74 4.35 -12.80 5.77
N TYR A 75 5.07 -11.88 6.39
CA TYR A 75 4.67 -10.49 6.55
C TYR A 75 5.80 -9.54 6.14
N ASP A 76 5.49 -8.25 6.07
CA ASP A 76 6.27 -7.20 5.38
C ASP A 76 6.00 -7.20 3.87
N SER A 77 5.46 -6.09 3.37
CA SER A 77 5.04 -5.97 1.96
C SER A 77 6.20 -6.14 0.98
N PHE A 78 7.41 -5.70 1.36
CA PHE A 78 8.58 -5.82 0.50
C PHE A 78 9.07 -7.26 0.49
N ARG A 79 9.17 -7.90 1.66
CA ARG A 79 9.50 -9.33 1.77
C ARG A 79 8.51 -10.21 1.00
N ILE A 80 7.22 -9.90 1.07
CA ILE A 80 6.19 -10.61 0.29
C ILE A 80 6.42 -10.42 -1.21
N ALA A 81 6.76 -9.21 -1.69
CA ALA A 81 7.09 -8.99 -3.10
C ALA A 81 8.33 -9.80 -3.54
N GLU A 82 9.35 -9.92 -2.69
CA GLU A 82 10.52 -10.77 -2.98
C GLU A 82 10.16 -12.26 -3.03
N TRP A 83 9.30 -12.70 -2.11
CA TRP A 83 8.79 -14.07 -2.11
C TRP A 83 7.97 -14.35 -3.36
N LEU A 84 7.09 -13.43 -3.76
CA LEU A 84 6.28 -13.53 -4.98
C LEU A 84 7.16 -13.64 -6.23
N GLU A 85 8.20 -12.81 -6.32
CA GLU A 85 9.16 -12.83 -7.43
C GLU A 85 9.84 -14.19 -7.60
N ASN A 86 10.26 -14.80 -6.49
CA ASN A 86 10.95 -16.08 -6.50
C ASN A 86 10.01 -17.28 -6.67
N THR A 87 8.80 -17.20 -6.12
CA THR A 87 7.86 -18.34 -6.05
C THR A 87 7.02 -18.49 -7.31
N TYR A 88 6.77 -17.37 -8.02
CA TYR A 88 5.99 -17.36 -9.26
C TYR A 88 6.87 -16.86 -10.42
N PRO A 89 7.91 -17.63 -10.80
CA PRO A 89 8.86 -17.18 -11.80
C PRO A 89 8.26 -17.14 -13.21
N ASP A 90 7.23 -17.95 -13.47
CA ASP A 90 6.51 -18.04 -14.75
C ASP A 90 5.45 -16.95 -14.92
N ALA A 91 5.41 -15.96 -14.02
CA ALA A 91 4.60 -14.75 -14.13
C ALA A 91 5.50 -13.52 -14.35
N PRO A 92 4.95 -12.41 -14.88
CA PRO A 92 5.70 -11.18 -15.13
C PRO A 92 6.47 -10.71 -13.89
N SER A 93 7.69 -10.19 -14.08
CA SER A 93 8.54 -9.73 -12.99
C SER A 93 8.00 -8.44 -12.35
N LEU A 94 8.03 -8.40 -11.02
CA LEU A 94 7.71 -7.21 -10.24
C LEU A 94 8.82 -6.15 -10.33
N PHE A 95 10.02 -6.51 -10.76
CA PHE A 95 11.20 -5.66 -10.61
C PHE A 95 11.86 -5.27 -11.94
N THR A 96 11.56 -5.91 -13.07
CA THR A 96 12.17 -5.52 -14.35
C THR A 96 11.47 -4.35 -15.05
N GLY A 97 10.14 -4.26 -14.94
CA GLY A 97 9.34 -3.26 -15.65
C GLY A 97 9.23 -3.47 -17.17
N ASP A 98 9.67 -4.62 -17.68
CA ASP A 98 9.66 -4.95 -19.13
C ASP A 98 8.53 -5.92 -19.54
N GLY A 99 7.72 -6.37 -18.57
CA GLY A 99 6.60 -7.28 -18.79
C GLY A 99 6.99 -8.74 -19.05
N LYS A 100 8.29 -9.06 -19.01
CA LYS A 100 8.76 -10.43 -19.18
C LYS A 100 8.60 -11.24 -17.90
N LEU A 101 8.61 -12.56 -18.07
CA LEU A 101 8.57 -13.50 -16.95
C LEU A 101 9.78 -13.33 -16.05
N SER A 102 9.61 -13.64 -14.77
CA SER A 102 10.69 -13.47 -13.78
C SER A 102 11.82 -14.48 -14.02
N CYS A 103 11.53 -15.68 -14.53
CA CYS A 103 12.54 -16.66 -14.94
C CYS A 103 13.41 -16.20 -16.12
N ASP A 104 12.89 -15.30 -16.97
CA ASP A 104 13.62 -14.72 -18.10
C ASP A 104 14.42 -13.47 -17.72
N ALA A 105 14.23 -12.97 -16.49
CA ALA A 105 14.83 -11.74 -16.03
C ALA A 105 16.33 -11.89 -15.80
N ARG A 106 17.10 -10.90 -16.27
CA ARG A 106 18.51 -10.78 -15.91
C ARG A 106 18.63 -10.36 -14.44
N PRO A 107 19.49 -11.00 -13.63
CA PRO A 107 19.65 -10.65 -12.22
C PRO A 107 19.97 -9.17 -11.98
N GLU A 108 20.75 -8.55 -12.87
CA GLU A 108 21.09 -7.13 -12.78
C GLU A 108 19.86 -6.23 -12.84
N HIS A 109 18.88 -6.54 -13.71
CA HIS A 109 17.65 -5.75 -13.84
C HIS A 109 16.77 -5.87 -12.59
N ILE A 110 16.69 -7.09 -12.03
CA ILE A 110 15.98 -7.33 -10.76
C ILE A 110 16.59 -6.51 -9.63
N ILE A 111 17.93 -6.48 -9.51
CA ILE A 111 18.63 -5.72 -8.46
C ILE A 111 18.36 -4.22 -8.61
N VAL A 112 18.46 -3.68 -9.82
CA VAL A 112 18.19 -2.25 -10.08
C VAL A 112 16.75 -1.90 -9.70
N GLY A 113 15.78 -2.69 -10.17
CA GLY A 113 14.37 -2.44 -9.88
C GLY A 113 14.02 -2.60 -8.41
N LYS A 114 14.57 -3.61 -7.72
CA LYS A 114 14.44 -3.76 -6.26
C LYS A 114 14.98 -2.56 -5.52
N ASN A 115 16.18 -2.10 -5.85
CA ASN A 115 16.79 -0.95 -5.18
C ASN A 115 16.00 0.32 -5.42
N TYR A 116 15.47 0.51 -6.64
CA TYR A 116 14.59 1.64 -6.93
C TYR A 116 13.30 1.56 -6.09
N ALA A 117 12.62 0.41 -6.09
CA ALA A 117 11.41 0.21 -5.30
C ALA A 117 11.69 0.45 -3.81
N ARG A 118 12.82 -0.03 -3.29
CA ARG A 118 13.19 0.13 -1.89
C ARG A 118 13.52 1.57 -1.53
N MET A 119 14.20 2.31 -2.41
CA MET A 119 14.48 3.73 -2.21
C MET A 119 13.18 4.53 -2.14
N ILE A 120 12.24 4.29 -3.05
CA ILE A 120 10.93 4.94 -3.02
C ILE A 120 10.15 4.52 -1.77
N ASP A 121 10.17 3.25 -1.40
CA ASP A 121 9.49 2.72 -0.21
C ASP A 121 9.98 3.36 1.09
N LEU A 122 11.29 3.54 1.25
CA LEU A 122 11.88 4.18 2.44
C LEU A 122 11.70 5.71 2.46
N GLY A 123 11.57 6.33 1.29
CA GLY A 123 11.31 7.77 1.14
C GLY A 123 9.81 8.08 1.10
N LEU A 124 9.26 8.18 -0.12
CA LEU A 124 7.86 8.58 -0.36
C LEU A 124 6.83 7.53 0.07
N GLY A 125 7.23 6.26 0.14
CA GLY A 125 6.38 5.13 0.51
C GLY A 125 6.27 4.88 2.00
N ALA A 126 7.08 5.52 2.84
CA ALA A 126 7.11 5.36 4.30
C ALA A 126 6.22 6.40 5.01
N SER A 127 5.83 6.12 6.24
CA SER A 127 5.07 7.07 7.09
C SER A 127 6.04 7.87 7.97
N LYS A 128 7.08 8.42 7.36
CA LYS A 128 8.14 9.19 8.02
C LYS A 128 8.01 10.67 7.61
N PRO A 129 7.60 11.57 8.52
CA PRO A 129 7.24 12.95 8.19
C PRO A 129 8.43 13.78 7.70
N GLU A 130 9.66 13.31 7.86
CA GLU A 130 10.86 13.91 7.28
C GLU A 130 10.82 13.85 5.75
N TRP A 131 10.24 12.79 5.18
CA TRP A 131 10.23 12.52 3.74
C TRP A 131 8.86 12.77 3.11
N ALA A 132 7.80 12.23 3.72
CA ALA A 132 6.44 12.36 3.21
C ALA A 132 5.40 12.42 4.32
N VAL A 133 4.35 13.19 4.09
CA VAL A 133 3.38 13.59 5.13
C VAL A 133 2.05 12.85 5.04
N TRP A 134 1.99 11.73 4.31
CA TRP A 134 0.74 11.00 4.05
C TRP A 134 0.00 10.60 5.32
N PHE A 135 0.73 10.06 6.30
CA PHE A 135 0.13 9.59 7.54
C PHE A 135 -0.40 10.77 8.36
N ASP A 136 0.43 11.79 8.57
CA ASP A 136 0.10 13.01 9.30
C ASP A 136 -1.13 13.73 8.70
N LEU A 137 -1.15 13.89 7.37
CA LEU A 137 -2.23 14.59 6.67
C LEU A 137 -3.58 13.88 6.77
N PHE A 138 -3.58 12.55 6.70
CA PHE A 138 -4.81 11.73 6.69
C PHE A 138 -5.12 11.12 8.07
N PHE A 139 -4.33 11.43 9.10
CA PHE A 139 -4.56 10.93 10.45
C PHE A 139 -5.97 11.26 10.98
N PRO A 140 -6.53 12.48 10.77
CA PRO A 140 -7.89 12.77 11.22
C PRO A 140 -8.99 11.91 10.56
N GLN A 141 -8.83 11.52 9.30
CA GLN A 141 -9.77 10.61 8.63
C GLN A 141 -9.61 9.18 9.13
N LEU A 142 -8.36 8.75 9.33
CA LEU A 142 -8.08 7.46 9.94
C LEU A 142 -8.62 7.37 11.38
N ASP A 143 -8.55 8.46 12.14
CA ASP A 143 -9.08 8.56 13.50
C ASP A 143 -10.59 8.32 13.56
N LYS A 144 -11.33 8.90 12.62
CA LYS A 144 -12.78 8.69 12.47
C LYS A 144 -13.14 7.27 12.06
N LEU A 145 -12.25 6.61 11.30
CA LEU A 145 -12.50 5.29 10.73
C LEU A 145 -12.37 4.17 11.78
N ILE A 146 -11.53 4.34 12.80
CA ILE A 146 -11.30 3.31 13.82
C ILE A 146 -12.29 3.45 14.98
N ALA A 147 -13.30 2.59 14.97
CA ALA A 147 -14.38 2.53 15.96
C ALA A 147 -14.27 1.31 16.91
N GLY A 148 -15.10 1.29 17.95
CA GLY A 148 -15.18 0.21 18.95
C GLY A 148 -14.23 0.41 20.13
N ASP A 149 -14.72 0.18 21.35
CA ASP A 149 -14.07 0.63 22.60
C ASP A 149 -12.61 0.17 22.72
N GLU A 150 -12.34 -1.12 22.51
CA GLU A 150 -10.99 -1.67 22.67
C GLU A 150 -10.04 -1.25 21.54
N HIS A 151 -10.50 -1.31 20.28
CA HIS A 151 -9.72 -0.90 19.12
C HIS A 151 -9.39 0.59 19.17
N ARG A 152 -10.37 1.41 19.57
CA ARG A 152 -10.22 2.85 19.78
C ARG A 152 -9.22 3.13 20.89
N ALA A 153 -9.34 2.45 22.04
CA ALA A 153 -8.43 2.63 23.17
C ALA A 153 -6.96 2.36 22.78
N TYR A 154 -6.69 1.27 22.06
CA TYR A 154 -5.34 1.02 21.55
C TYR A 154 -4.92 2.04 20.48
N PHE A 155 -5.83 2.40 19.56
CA PHE A 155 -5.53 3.34 18.47
C PHE A 155 -5.05 4.70 18.97
N ILE A 156 -5.65 5.26 20.03
CA ILE A 156 -5.26 6.58 20.57
C ILE A 156 -4.13 6.51 21.60
N SER A 157 -3.68 5.30 21.98
CA SER A 157 -2.77 5.12 23.10
C SER A 157 -1.34 5.60 22.80
N ASP A 158 -0.65 6.00 23.87
CA ASP A 158 0.79 6.26 23.83
C ASP A 158 1.62 5.00 23.51
N ALA A 159 1.08 3.80 23.76
CA ALA A 159 1.72 2.56 23.35
C ALA A 159 1.86 2.43 21.82
N ARG A 160 0.98 3.10 21.06
CA ARG A 160 1.02 3.15 19.60
C ARG A 160 1.77 4.37 19.07
N HIS A 161 1.55 5.53 19.67
CA HIS A 161 2.02 6.81 19.12
C HIS A 161 3.22 7.42 19.87
N GLY A 162 3.64 6.80 20.98
CA GLY A 162 4.56 7.42 21.92
C GLY A 162 3.89 8.51 22.76
N PRO A 163 4.61 9.10 23.74
CA PRO A 163 4.05 10.05 24.69
C PRO A 163 3.39 11.27 24.03
N GLN A 164 2.09 11.42 24.27
CA GLN A 164 1.22 12.47 23.72
C GLN A 164 1.17 12.47 22.17
N GLY A 165 1.55 11.36 21.52
CA GLY A 165 1.68 11.30 20.07
C GLY A 165 0.35 11.50 19.35
N TYR A 166 -0.75 10.97 19.90
CA TYR A 166 -2.10 11.17 19.37
C TYR A 166 -2.50 12.66 19.30
N GLN A 167 -2.30 13.39 20.40
CA GLN A 167 -2.61 14.83 20.46
C GLN A 167 -1.72 15.64 19.54
N LYS A 168 -0.42 15.30 19.46
CA LYS A 168 0.53 15.95 18.54
C LYS A 168 0.11 15.81 17.08
N LEU A 169 -0.33 14.62 16.67
CA LEU A 169 -0.79 14.37 15.30
C LEU A 169 -2.01 15.22 14.94
N LEU A 170 -2.97 15.37 15.85
CA LEU A 170 -4.16 16.20 15.63
C LEU A 170 -3.89 17.71 15.64
N ALA A 171 -2.79 18.14 16.25
CA ALA A 171 -2.41 19.55 16.37
C ALA A 171 -1.55 20.05 15.19
N LEU A 172 -1.20 19.19 14.23
CA LEU A 172 -0.37 19.57 13.09
C LEU A 172 -1.08 20.56 12.16
N ASP A 173 -0.30 21.47 11.56
CA ASP A 173 -0.82 22.45 10.60
C ASP A 173 -1.27 21.75 9.31
N ARG A 174 -2.59 21.64 9.17
CA ARG A 174 -3.20 20.97 8.03
C ARG A 174 -2.91 21.66 6.69
N GLN A 175 -2.79 22.99 6.65
CA GLN A 175 -2.50 23.70 5.39
C GLN A 175 -1.08 23.42 4.93
N GLU A 176 -0.13 23.43 5.86
CA GLU A 176 1.26 23.07 5.56
C GLU A 176 1.38 21.61 5.13
N LEU A 177 0.66 20.68 5.77
CA LEU A 177 0.66 19.28 5.36
C LEU A 177 0.11 19.08 3.94
N ILE A 178 -0.95 19.80 3.53
CA ILE A 178 -1.44 19.77 2.14
C ILE A 178 -0.36 20.28 1.18
N ARG A 179 0.28 21.42 1.52
CA ARG A 179 1.34 22.00 0.70
C ARG A 179 2.50 21.02 0.49
N ARG A 180 2.95 20.37 1.57
CA ARG A 180 4.01 19.34 1.52
C ARG A 180 3.59 18.09 0.73
N ALA A 181 2.35 17.63 0.88
CA ALA A 181 1.83 16.50 0.12
C ALA A 181 1.84 16.78 -1.40
N LYS A 182 1.43 17.99 -1.82
CA LYS A 182 1.53 18.42 -3.22
C LYS A 182 2.98 18.48 -3.71
N MET A 183 3.92 18.90 -2.87
CA MET A 183 5.36 18.85 -3.20
C MET A 183 5.87 17.40 -3.32
N ASN A 184 5.39 16.48 -2.48
CA ASN A 184 5.82 15.08 -2.51
C ASN A 184 5.49 14.38 -3.83
N VAL A 185 4.46 14.80 -4.57
CA VAL A 185 4.13 14.23 -5.88
C VAL A 185 4.80 14.93 -7.06
N GLN A 186 5.42 16.11 -6.89
CA GLN A 186 6.02 16.84 -8.02
C GLN A 186 7.14 16.05 -8.73
N PRO A 187 8.06 15.35 -8.03
CA PRO A 187 9.03 14.49 -8.70
C PRO A 187 8.37 13.38 -9.53
N LEU A 188 7.23 12.85 -9.07
CA LEU A 188 6.47 11.82 -9.76
C LEU A 188 5.90 12.33 -11.08
N VAL A 189 5.30 13.53 -11.05
CA VAL A 189 4.80 14.23 -12.25
C VAL A 189 5.95 14.45 -13.25
N GLN A 190 7.11 14.92 -12.78
CA GLN A 190 8.25 15.20 -13.64
C GLN A 190 8.79 13.94 -14.33
N VAL A 191 8.94 12.83 -13.59
CA VAL A 191 9.39 11.55 -14.17
C VAL A 191 8.42 11.03 -15.22
N LEU A 192 7.10 11.08 -14.95
CA LEU A 192 6.08 10.63 -15.91
C LEU A 192 5.98 11.53 -17.15
N ARG A 193 6.39 12.79 -17.05
CA ARG A 193 6.47 13.70 -18.19
C ARG A 193 7.65 13.37 -19.11
N GLU A 194 8.78 12.95 -18.54
CA GLU A 194 9.95 12.50 -19.31
C GLU A 194 9.70 11.16 -20.01
N HIS A 195 8.85 10.31 -19.41
CA HIS A 195 8.48 8.99 -19.92
C HIS A 195 6.96 8.85 -20.09
N PRO A 196 6.36 9.56 -21.07
CA PRO A 196 4.91 9.57 -21.25
C PRO A 196 4.40 8.17 -21.58
N ASN A 197 3.28 7.80 -20.98
CA ASN A 197 2.62 6.50 -21.12
C ASN A 197 3.37 5.29 -20.52
N GLU A 198 4.50 5.50 -19.87
CA GLU A 198 5.20 4.47 -19.12
C GLU A 198 4.75 4.42 -17.64
N TYR A 199 5.31 3.46 -16.92
CA TYR A 199 5.23 3.29 -15.49
C TYR A 199 6.57 3.69 -14.87
N PHE A 200 6.61 3.85 -13.54
CA PHE A 200 7.87 4.16 -12.87
C PHE A 200 8.88 3.01 -13.00
N GLN A 201 8.42 1.76 -13.02
CA GLN A 201 9.30 0.62 -13.20
C GLN A 201 9.83 0.47 -14.63
N GLY A 202 9.07 0.94 -15.64
CA GLY A 202 9.40 0.79 -17.06
C GLY A 202 8.15 0.80 -17.95
N THR A 203 8.15 0.04 -19.04
CA THR A 203 7.00 -0.06 -19.97
C THR A 203 5.81 -0.83 -19.39
N HIS A 204 6.03 -1.59 -18.32
CA HIS A 204 5.03 -2.33 -17.56
C HIS A 204 5.11 -1.96 -16.07
N PRO A 205 4.00 -2.03 -15.31
CA PRO A 205 4.01 -1.67 -13.90
C PRO A 205 4.84 -2.68 -13.10
N GLY A 206 5.43 -2.23 -12.00
CA GLY A 206 6.08 -3.13 -11.04
C GLY A 206 6.04 -2.62 -9.61
N GLN A 207 6.96 -3.11 -8.79
CA GLN A 207 6.98 -2.84 -7.36
C GLN A 207 7.16 -1.35 -7.05
N VAL A 208 7.94 -0.60 -7.85
CA VAL A 208 8.04 0.86 -7.71
C VAL A 208 6.65 1.50 -7.84
N ASP A 209 5.90 1.12 -8.88
CA ASP A 209 4.56 1.63 -9.10
C ASP A 209 3.62 1.27 -7.95
N TYR A 210 3.68 0.02 -7.46
CA TYR A 210 2.80 -0.44 -6.39
C TYR A 210 3.11 0.21 -5.04
N VAL A 211 4.36 0.59 -4.78
CA VAL A 211 4.73 1.39 -3.60
C VAL A 211 4.06 2.76 -3.64
N ILE A 212 4.14 3.45 -4.78
CA ILE A 212 3.54 4.78 -4.97
C ILE A 212 2.02 4.67 -4.98
N PHE A 213 1.48 3.70 -5.71
CA PHE A 213 0.04 3.49 -5.85
C PHE A 213 -0.60 3.09 -4.53
N GLY A 214 0.10 2.34 -3.67
CA GLY A 214 -0.36 2.07 -2.32
C GLY A 214 -0.58 3.33 -1.49
N ARG A 215 0.26 4.36 -1.67
CA ARG A 215 0.05 5.68 -1.02
C ARG A 215 -1.11 6.46 -1.62
N TYR A 216 -1.25 6.45 -2.94
CA TYR A 216 -2.44 6.99 -3.59
C TYR A 216 -3.72 6.32 -3.07
N ALA A 217 -3.75 4.98 -3.03
CA ALA A 217 -4.89 4.21 -2.57
C ALA A 217 -5.20 4.48 -1.09
N TYR A 218 -4.20 4.54 -0.22
CA TYR A 218 -4.38 4.97 1.18
C TYR A 218 -5.07 6.32 1.29
N CYS A 219 -4.61 7.32 0.52
CA CYS A 219 -5.24 8.62 0.48
C CYS A 219 -6.68 8.50 -0.03
N ARG A 220 -6.87 7.82 -1.17
CA ARG A 220 -8.16 7.68 -1.88
C ARG A 220 -9.23 7.00 -1.03
N MET A 221 -8.82 6.02 -0.23
CA MET A 221 -9.70 5.28 0.67
C MET A 221 -10.08 6.10 1.90
N LEU A 222 -9.29 7.08 2.31
CA LEU A 222 -9.57 7.90 3.50
C LEU A 222 -10.27 9.23 3.18
N ASP A 223 -9.93 9.88 2.06
CA ASP A 223 -10.55 11.14 1.64
C ASP A 223 -10.42 11.31 0.12
N ALA A 224 -11.46 10.94 -0.63
CA ALA A 224 -11.43 10.98 -2.08
C ALA A 224 -11.27 12.41 -2.63
N LYS A 225 -11.88 13.39 -1.98
CA LYS A 225 -11.87 14.80 -2.41
C LYS A 225 -10.47 15.39 -2.24
N LEU A 226 -9.87 15.22 -1.06
CA LEU A 226 -8.52 15.70 -0.81
C LEU A 226 -7.50 14.95 -1.68
N THR A 227 -7.71 13.65 -1.90
CA THR A 227 -6.83 12.86 -2.77
C THR A 227 -6.82 13.39 -4.19
N LYS A 228 -8.01 13.73 -4.74
CA LYS A 228 -8.10 14.35 -6.06
C LYS A 228 -7.27 15.63 -6.12
N GLU A 229 -7.37 16.48 -5.10
CA GLU A 229 -6.62 17.74 -5.04
C GLU A 229 -5.09 17.52 -5.00
N ILE A 230 -4.60 16.58 -4.19
CA ILE A 230 -3.15 16.39 -3.98
C ILE A 230 -2.48 15.46 -4.99
N TRP A 231 -3.24 14.59 -5.67
CA TRP A 231 -2.72 13.64 -6.66
C TRP A 231 -3.23 13.95 -8.07
N ASN A 232 -4.53 13.76 -8.32
CA ASN A 232 -5.09 13.81 -9.66
C ASN A 232 -4.96 15.21 -10.31
N ASP A 233 -5.11 16.27 -9.53
CA ASP A 233 -5.11 17.65 -10.02
C ASP A 233 -3.71 18.24 -10.16
N GLN A 234 -2.65 17.46 -9.90
CA GLN A 234 -1.25 17.92 -9.97
C GLN A 234 -0.63 17.80 -11.37
N GLY A 235 -1.23 17.02 -12.27
CA GLY A 235 -0.78 16.86 -13.65
C GLY A 235 -1.51 15.73 -14.37
N GLU A 236 -1.76 15.89 -15.68
CA GLU A 236 -2.42 14.88 -16.49
C GLU A 236 -1.62 13.57 -16.54
N GLU A 237 -0.29 13.66 -16.51
CA GLU A 237 0.62 12.52 -16.56
C GLU A 237 0.43 11.60 -15.34
N LEU A 238 0.40 12.19 -14.15
CA LEU A 238 0.15 11.48 -12.89
C LEU A 238 -1.27 10.93 -12.84
N ASN A 239 -2.27 11.73 -13.26
CA ASN A 239 -3.65 11.25 -13.33
C ASN A 239 -3.80 10.06 -14.28
N ASN A 240 -3.17 10.10 -15.46
CA ASN A 240 -3.21 9.02 -16.43
C ASN A 240 -2.54 7.74 -15.88
N TRP A 241 -1.41 7.87 -15.18
CA TRP A 241 -0.76 6.76 -14.49
C TRP A 241 -1.68 6.15 -13.40
N ILE A 242 -2.33 6.99 -12.58
CA ILE A 242 -3.33 6.55 -11.59
C ILE A 242 -4.46 5.77 -12.26
N GLN A 243 -5.01 6.28 -13.36
CA GLN A 243 -6.10 5.63 -14.08
C GLN A 243 -5.65 4.27 -14.64
N ARG A 244 -4.47 4.19 -15.27
CA ARG A 244 -3.93 2.92 -15.78
C ARG A 244 -3.87 1.85 -14.70
N LEU A 245 -3.31 2.17 -13.53
CA LEU A 245 -3.22 1.21 -12.42
C LEU A 245 -4.58 0.91 -11.77
N SER A 246 -5.50 1.89 -11.73
CA SER A 246 -6.83 1.66 -11.18
C SER A 246 -7.66 0.71 -12.04
N GLN A 247 -7.48 0.77 -13.37
CA GLN A 247 -8.14 -0.11 -14.34
C GLN A 247 -7.40 -1.45 -14.56
N ALA A 248 -6.16 -1.59 -14.09
CA ALA A 248 -5.39 -2.83 -14.20
C ALA A 248 -6.02 -3.99 -13.41
N HIS A 249 -5.62 -5.21 -13.74
CA HIS A 249 -6.03 -6.45 -13.06
C HIS A 249 -7.56 -6.53 -12.90
N ASP A 250 -8.27 -6.50 -14.02
CA ASP A 250 -9.75 -6.53 -14.07
C ASP A 250 -10.43 -5.42 -13.25
N ARG A 251 -9.77 -4.25 -13.19
CA ARG A 251 -10.24 -3.05 -12.48
C ARG A 251 -10.39 -3.29 -10.96
N HIS A 252 -9.59 -4.20 -10.39
CA HIS A 252 -9.68 -4.59 -8.97
C HIS A 252 -9.63 -3.37 -8.04
N ALA A 253 -8.65 -2.48 -8.24
CA ALA A 253 -8.51 -1.28 -7.43
C ALA A 253 -9.70 -0.33 -7.60
N GLN A 254 -10.16 -0.11 -8.84
CA GLN A 254 -11.32 0.74 -9.11
C GLN A 254 -12.59 0.22 -8.42
N GLN A 255 -12.86 -1.08 -8.49
CA GLN A 255 -14.03 -1.68 -7.82
C GLN A 255 -14.00 -1.43 -6.30
N MET A 256 -12.83 -1.54 -5.68
CA MET A 256 -12.66 -1.21 -4.27
C MET A 256 -12.90 0.27 -3.99
N PHE A 257 -12.37 1.17 -4.83
CA PHE A 257 -12.60 2.62 -4.70
C PHE A 257 -14.07 3.03 -4.86
N ASP A 258 -14.81 2.33 -5.73
CA ASP A 258 -16.24 2.56 -5.97
C ASP A 258 -17.09 2.03 -4.80
N SER A 259 -16.68 0.91 -4.20
CA SER A 259 -17.40 0.30 -3.06
C SER A 259 -17.32 1.12 -1.76
N CYS A 260 -16.37 2.05 -1.65
CA CYS A 260 -16.15 2.85 -0.43
C CYS A 260 -16.92 4.17 -0.40
N ALA A 261 -17.71 4.48 -1.43
CA ALA A 261 -18.45 5.73 -1.52
C ALA A 261 -19.75 5.71 -0.69
N LEU A 262 -19.69 5.66 0.65
CA LEU A 262 -20.86 5.82 1.53
C LEU A 262 -20.55 6.35 2.96
N ILE A 263 -19.45 7.09 3.17
CA ILE A 263 -19.23 7.80 4.45
C ILE A 263 -19.06 9.30 4.15
N ASP A 264 -20.17 9.95 3.81
CA ASP A 264 -20.32 11.40 3.85
C ASP A 264 -20.64 11.87 5.29
#